data_AF-A0AAD1HDN0-F1
#
_entry.id   AF-A0AAD1HDN0-F1
#
_cell.length_a   1.000
_cell.length_b   1.000
_cell.length_c   1.000
_cell.angle_alpha   90.00
_cell.angle_beta   90.00
_cell.angle_gamma   90.00
#
_symmetry.space_group_name_H-M   'P 1'
#
loop_
_entity.id
_entity.type
_entity.pdbx_description
1 polymer ?
#
loop_
_entity_poly.entity_id
_entity_poly.type
_entity_poly.pdbx_seq_one_letter_code
_entity_poly.pdbx_strand_id
1 'polypeptide(L)'
;MSMRRAFAAGMVVGAATALIGVTPPAYAEPGVPADPGVQAEPGVPVEPAAQAESEPSVQTNYGGPLDPATIENFAITSEVPSLAELDAQIRLLVGTPAPDAVKAAQLEGGNRAVIAPKMVYRIGFFRPPRGSSLVTGPETHEPDRHTAIINASRQGAPTIQIPAEWRRIDGRWKVASKSLCNGIKTLGLPIPCNFQ
;
A
#
# COMPACT_ATOMS: atom_id res chain seq x y z
N MET A 1 31.82 46.76 -8.23
CA MET A 1 30.61 47.53 -7.88
C MET A 1 29.54 46.54 -7.41
N SER A 2 29.04 46.71 -6.18
CA SER A 2 27.88 46.06 -5.53
C SER A 2 27.82 44.52 -5.44
N MET A 3 28.10 43.94 -4.27
CA MET A 3 27.22 43.74 -3.09
C MET A 3 26.57 42.36 -3.09
N ARG A 4 27.11 41.44 -2.28
CA ARG A 4 26.40 40.25 -1.80
C ARG A 4 26.15 40.44 -0.30
N ARG A 5 24.87 40.41 0.06
CA ARG A 5 24.36 40.60 1.42
C ARG A 5 24.74 39.44 2.32
N ALA A 6 25.22 39.76 3.51
CA ALA A 6 25.37 38.86 4.65
C ALA A 6 23.99 38.57 5.26
N PHE A 7 23.76 37.33 5.67
CA PHE A 7 22.69 36.97 6.61
C PHE A 7 23.33 36.57 7.93
N ALA A 8 22.91 37.28 8.98
CA ALA A 8 23.39 37.16 10.34
C ALA A 8 22.50 36.22 11.18
N ALA A 9 23.12 35.76 12.27
CA ALA A 9 22.65 34.83 13.28
C ALA A 9 21.36 35.21 14.01
N GLY A 10 20.70 34.19 14.58
CA GLY A 10 19.61 34.33 15.54
C GLY A 10 19.44 33.05 16.36
N MET A 11 20.26 32.90 17.40
CA MET A 11 20.15 31.89 18.46
C MET A 11 19.19 32.42 19.53
N VAL A 12 18.20 31.63 19.95
CA VAL A 12 17.46 31.89 21.20
C VAL A 12 17.32 30.59 21.98
N VAL A 13 17.92 30.62 23.17
CA VAL A 13 17.84 29.63 24.24
C VAL A 13 16.57 29.91 25.05
N GLY A 14 15.81 28.87 25.38
CA GLY A 14 14.68 28.96 26.30
C GLY A 14 14.56 27.69 27.13
N ALA A 15 15.16 27.71 28.32
CA ALA A 15 14.94 26.73 29.37
C ALA A 15 13.73 27.14 30.21
N ALA A 16 12.81 26.22 30.47
CA ALA A 16 11.78 26.39 31.49
C ALA A 16 11.67 25.09 32.29
N THR A 17 12.31 25.11 33.47
CA THR A 17 12.14 24.13 34.53
C THR A 17 10.92 24.53 35.35
N ALA A 18 9.96 23.63 35.53
CA ALA A 18 8.96 23.74 36.60
C ALA A 18 8.72 22.35 37.21
N LEU A 19 8.92 22.29 38.52
CA LEU A 19 8.80 21.13 39.39
C LEU A 19 7.38 21.04 40.00
N ILE A 20 7.11 19.83 40.53
CA ILE A 20 6.22 19.46 41.64
C ILE A 20 4.75 19.21 41.31
N GLY A 21 4.33 17.96 41.58
CA GLY A 21 2.93 17.55 41.71
C GLY A 21 2.80 16.06 42.06
N VAL A 22 3.45 15.60 43.13
CA VAL A 22 3.15 14.29 43.73
C VAL A 22 2.00 14.47 44.72
N THR A 23 0.90 13.76 44.52
CA THR A 23 -0.09 13.45 45.57
C THR A 23 -0.63 12.02 45.40
N PRO A 24 -1.02 11.37 46.51
CA PRO A 24 -0.92 9.91 46.75
C PRO A 24 -2.04 9.04 46.16
N PRO A 25 -1.88 7.70 46.15
CA PRO A 25 -2.90 6.75 45.70
C PRO A 25 -4.15 6.77 46.61
N ALA A 26 -5.31 6.66 45.96
CA ALA A 26 -6.59 6.49 46.62
C ALA A 26 -6.65 5.18 47.43
N TYR A 27 -7.24 5.29 48.61
CA TYR A 27 -7.62 4.21 49.52
C TYR A 27 -8.41 3.10 48.80
N ALA A 28 -8.00 1.84 48.98
CA ALA A 28 -8.86 0.68 48.74
C ALA A 28 -9.65 0.37 50.02
N GLU A 29 -10.96 0.24 49.89
CA GLU A 29 -11.90 -0.01 50.98
C GLU A 29 -11.83 -1.46 51.52
N PRO A 30 -12.29 -1.71 52.76
CA PRO A 30 -12.29 -3.04 53.39
C PRO A 30 -13.26 -4.02 52.73
N GLY A 31 -12.86 -5.31 52.73
CA GLY A 31 -13.62 -6.41 52.13
C GLY A 31 -15.02 -6.62 52.71
N VAL A 32 -15.98 -6.79 51.81
CA VAL A 32 -17.34 -7.26 52.09
C VAL A 32 -17.37 -8.79 52.01
N PRO A 33 -17.94 -9.50 52.99
CA PRO A 33 -18.00 -10.96 53.00
C PRO A 33 -18.93 -11.52 51.92
N ALA A 34 -18.58 -12.71 51.42
CA ALA A 34 -19.32 -13.46 50.41
C ALA A 34 -20.67 -13.99 50.94
N ASP A 35 -21.71 -13.85 50.11
CA ASP A 35 -23.03 -14.45 50.31
C ASP A 35 -23.05 -15.89 49.73
N PRO A 36 -23.48 -16.91 50.50
CA PRO A 36 -23.52 -18.28 50.01
C PRO A 36 -24.85 -18.61 49.32
N GLY A 37 -24.74 -18.94 48.03
CA GLY A 37 -25.45 -20.07 47.43
C GLY A 37 -26.84 -19.80 46.85
N VAL A 38 -26.90 -19.72 45.52
CA VAL A 38 -28.09 -20.16 44.75
C VAL A 38 -27.60 -21.07 43.64
N GLN A 39 -27.95 -22.36 43.75
CA GLN A 39 -27.89 -23.33 42.66
C GLN A 39 -29.20 -23.26 41.87
N ALA A 40 -29.12 -23.16 40.54
CA ALA A 40 -30.21 -23.52 39.62
C ALA A 40 -29.64 -23.92 38.24
N GLU A 41 -29.62 -25.24 38.03
CA GLU A 41 -29.97 -26.07 36.87
C GLU A 41 -29.55 -25.74 35.40
N PRO A 42 -29.42 -26.79 34.54
CA PRO A 42 -28.73 -26.73 33.25
C PRO A 42 -29.64 -26.56 32.02
N GLY A 43 -29.12 -25.84 31.01
CA GLY A 43 -29.31 -26.16 29.59
C GLY A 43 -30.52 -25.55 28.86
N VAL A 44 -30.38 -24.32 28.37
CA VAL A 44 -31.14 -23.85 27.21
C VAL A 44 -30.17 -23.81 26.00
N PRO A 45 -30.48 -24.49 24.88
CA PRO A 45 -29.69 -24.35 23.67
C PRO A 45 -29.88 -22.94 23.12
N VAL A 46 -28.81 -22.15 23.05
CA VAL A 46 -28.78 -20.91 22.28
C VAL A 46 -28.73 -21.26 20.79
N GLU A 47 -29.75 -20.82 20.05
CA GLU A 47 -29.73 -20.74 18.59
C GLU A 47 -28.45 -20.01 18.11
N PRO A 48 -27.78 -20.47 17.03
CA PRO A 48 -26.64 -19.75 16.48
C PRO A 48 -27.14 -18.42 15.89
N ALA A 49 -26.79 -17.32 16.55
CA ALA A 49 -26.99 -15.99 16.01
C ALA A 49 -26.26 -15.87 14.67
N ALA A 50 -27.04 -15.39 13.71
CA ALA A 50 -26.68 -14.89 12.40
C ALA A 50 -25.23 -14.42 12.24
N GLN A 51 -24.62 -14.99 11.20
CA GLN A 51 -23.55 -14.48 10.35
C GLN A 51 -23.09 -13.05 10.68
N ALA A 52 -21.91 -12.97 11.30
CA ALA A 52 -21.11 -11.75 11.31
C ALA A 52 -20.81 -11.34 9.86
N GLU A 53 -21.28 -10.16 9.48
CA GLU A 53 -20.86 -9.45 8.28
C GLU A 53 -19.33 -9.29 8.32
N SER A 54 -18.66 -9.86 7.32
CA SER A 54 -17.21 -9.75 7.14
C SER A 54 -16.86 -8.30 6.80
N GLU A 55 -16.30 -7.56 7.76
CA GLU A 55 -15.58 -6.32 7.47
C GLU A 55 -14.47 -6.61 6.44
N PRO A 56 -14.30 -5.77 5.40
CA PRO A 56 -13.26 -6.00 4.41
C PRO A 56 -11.90 -5.79 5.09
N SER A 57 -11.15 -6.88 5.20
CA SER A 57 -9.84 -6.95 5.84
C SER A 57 -8.88 -5.91 5.26
N VAL A 58 -8.38 -5.03 6.13
CA VAL A 58 -7.18 -4.22 5.88
C VAL A 58 -6.01 -5.19 5.64
N GLN A 59 -5.56 -5.29 4.38
CA GLN A 59 -4.44 -6.17 3.99
C GLN A 59 -3.11 -5.58 4.48
N THR A 60 -2.79 -5.80 5.75
CA THR A 60 -1.69 -5.15 6.49
C THR A 60 -0.28 -5.70 6.17
N ASN A 61 0.00 -6.27 4.98
CA ASN A 61 1.39 -6.65 4.68
C ASN A 61 1.77 -6.65 3.19
N TYR A 62 1.86 -5.48 2.59
CA TYR A 62 2.32 -5.30 1.19
C TYR A 62 3.85 -5.47 1.01
N GLY A 63 4.62 -5.63 2.09
CA GLY A 63 6.09 -5.77 2.06
C GLY A 63 6.60 -7.19 1.77
N GLY A 64 5.75 -8.22 1.88
CA GLY A 64 6.11 -9.63 1.68
C GLY A 64 5.61 -10.23 0.35
N PRO A 65 5.88 -11.53 0.10
CA PRO A 65 5.19 -12.28 -0.95
C PRO A 65 3.67 -12.17 -0.75
N LEU A 66 2.93 -11.81 -1.80
CA LEU A 66 1.47 -11.80 -1.75
C LEU A 66 0.96 -13.24 -1.74
N ASP A 67 0.15 -13.62 -0.76
CA ASP A 67 -0.49 -14.93 -0.72
C ASP A 67 -1.61 -15.03 -1.78
N PRO A 68 -2.05 -16.25 -2.16
CA PRO A 68 -3.04 -16.44 -3.21
C PRO A 68 -4.39 -15.74 -2.97
N ALA A 69 -4.90 -15.75 -1.74
CA ALA A 69 -6.20 -15.15 -1.42
C ALA A 69 -6.14 -13.62 -1.51
N THR A 70 -5.00 -13.05 -1.09
CA THR A 70 -4.68 -11.63 -1.28
C THR A 70 -4.61 -11.26 -2.77
N ILE A 71 -4.00 -12.10 -3.61
CA ILE A 71 -3.91 -11.86 -5.05
C ILE A 71 -5.30 -11.80 -5.69
N GLU A 72 -6.17 -12.76 -5.40
CA GLU A 72 -7.51 -12.84 -6.03
C GLU A 72 -8.38 -11.62 -5.76
N ASN A 73 -8.25 -11.03 -4.56
CA ASN A 73 -9.08 -9.92 -4.10
C ASN A 73 -8.35 -8.57 -4.06
N PHE A 74 -7.14 -8.48 -4.64
CA PHE A 74 -6.30 -7.29 -4.51
C PHE A 74 -6.99 -6.03 -5.05
N ALA A 75 -7.06 -5.00 -4.22
CA ALA A 75 -7.54 -3.67 -4.58
C ALA A 75 -6.92 -2.62 -3.66
N ILE A 76 -6.46 -1.51 -4.22
CA ILE A 76 -6.08 -0.34 -3.43
C ILE A 76 -7.29 0.60 -3.40
N THR A 77 -7.93 0.73 -2.23
CA THR A 77 -9.14 1.55 -2.02
C THR A 77 -8.91 2.68 -1.01
N SER A 78 -7.71 2.81 -0.47
CA SER A 78 -7.31 3.91 0.42
C SER A 78 -7.50 5.27 -0.27
N GLU A 79 -7.86 6.29 0.52
CA GLU A 79 -8.06 7.64 -0.02
C GLU A 79 -6.77 8.19 -0.64
N VAL A 80 -5.68 8.08 0.12
CA VAL A 80 -4.32 8.34 -0.34
C VAL A 80 -3.57 7.01 -0.36
N PRO A 81 -3.18 6.48 -1.53
CA PRO A 81 -2.46 5.21 -1.60
C PRO A 81 -1.03 5.41 -1.09
N SER A 82 -0.55 4.47 -0.29
CA SER A 82 0.84 4.43 0.17
C SER A 82 1.78 3.83 -0.88
N LEU A 83 3.05 4.21 -0.85
CA LEU A 83 4.09 3.59 -1.69
C LEU A 83 4.12 2.04 -1.60
N ALA A 84 3.84 1.48 -0.42
CA ALA A 84 3.81 0.04 -0.23
C ALA A 84 2.64 -0.63 -0.96
N GLU A 85 1.44 -0.03 -0.93
CA GLU A 85 0.29 -0.50 -1.70
C GLU A 85 0.57 -0.43 -3.21
N LEU A 86 1.12 0.69 -3.68
CA LEU A 86 1.50 0.87 -5.07
C LEU A 86 2.56 -0.18 -5.50
N ASP A 87 3.56 -0.43 -4.65
CA ASP A 87 4.59 -1.44 -4.90
C ASP A 87 4.00 -2.85 -5.01
N ALA A 88 3.09 -3.22 -4.11
CA ALA A 88 2.41 -4.51 -4.18
C ALA A 88 1.56 -4.65 -5.45
N GLN A 89 0.90 -3.59 -5.91
CA GLN A 89 0.18 -3.63 -7.17
C GLN A 89 1.11 -3.87 -8.36
N ILE A 90 2.25 -3.19 -8.41
CA ILE A 90 3.26 -3.43 -9.46
C ILE A 90 3.77 -4.87 -9.37
N ARG A 91 4.11 -5.36 -8.18
CA ARG A 91 4.56 -6.75 -7.95
C ARG A 91 3.52 -7.76 -8.41
N LEU A 92 2.24 -7.53 -8.13
CA LEU A 92 1.13 -8.37 -8.63
C LEU A 92 1.07 -8.36 -10.16
N LEU A 93 1.25 -7.19 -10.78
CA LEU A 93 1.18 -7.05 -12.23
C LEU A 93 2.34 -7.76 -12.93
N VAL A 94 3.58 -7.59 -12.49
CA VAL A 94 4.77 -8.02 -13.26
C VAL A 94 5.60 -9.13 -12.60
N GLY A 95 5.42 -9.32 -11.29
CA GLY A 95 6.17 -10.28 -10.47
C GLY A 95 5.47 -11.62 -10.28
N THR A 96 4.15 -11.69 -10.45
CA THR A 96 3.35 -12.91 -10.17
C THR A 96 2.60 -13.43 -11.40
N PRO A 97 2.25 -14.73 -11.41
CA PRO A 97 1.37 -15.32 -12.44
C PRO A 97 -0.13 -15.06 -12.17
N ALA A 98 -0.50 -13.94 -11.53
CA ALA A 98 -1.90 -13.65 -11.19
C ALA A 98 -2.85 -13.80 -12.40
N PRO A 99 -4.12 -14.22 -12.19
CA PRO A 99 -5.10 -14.37 -13.27
C PRO A 99 -5.29 -13.09 -14.08
N ASP A 100 -5.61 -13.22 -15.37
CA ASP A 100 -5.81 -12.09 -16.28
C ASP A 100 -6.89 -11.12 -15.76
N ALA A 101 -7.97 -11.62 -15.18
CA ALA A 101 -9.03 -10.80 -14.58
C ALA A 101 -8.54 -9.95 -13.40
N VAL A 102 -7.69 -10.53 -12.54
CA VAL A 102 -7.06 -9.82 -11.42
C VAL A 102 -6.15 -8.71 -11.95
N LYS A 103 -5.32 -9.01 -12.96
CA LYS A 103 -4.46 -8.00 -13.59
C LYS A 103 -5.29 -6.91 -14.27
N ALA A 104 -6.34 -7.27 -14.99
CA ALA A 104 -7.23 -6.32 -15.65
C ALA A 104 -7.87 -5.33 -14.65
N ALA A 105 -8.26 -5.81 -13.46
CA ALA A 105 -8.84 -4.97 -12.42
C ALA A 105 -7.88 -3.88 -11.90
N GLN A 106 -6.56 -4.05 -12.06
CA GLN A 106 -5.53 -3.08 -11.65
C GLN A 106 -5.15 -2.09 -12.75
N LEU A 107 -5.67 -2.24 -13.97
CA LEU A 107 -5.25 -1.47 -15.15
C LEU A 107 -6.41 -0.61 -15.65
N GLU A 108 -6.13 0.65 -15.94
CA GLU A 108 -7.12 1.56 -16.57
C GLU A 108 -7.67 0.95 -17.87
N GLY A 109 -6.79 0.44 -18.74
CA GLY A 109 -7.19 -0.22 -19.99
C GLY A 109 -7.80 -1.62 -19.85
N GLY A 110 -8.03 -2.10 -18.62
CA GLY A 110 -8.68 -3.37 -18.33
C GLY A 110 -8.07 -4.56 -19.08
N ASN A 111 -8.92 -5.40 -19.67
CA ASN A 111 -8.50 -6.60 -20.41
C ASN A 111 -7.55 -6.31 -21.59
N ARG A 112 -7.69 -5.15 -22.25
CA ARG A 112 -6.83 -4.78 -23.39
C ARG A 112 -5.38 -4.52 -22.97
N ALA A 113 -5.19 -4.08 -21.73
CA ALA A 113 -3.89 -3.72 -21.16
C ALA A 113 -3.12 -4.92 -20.58
N VAL A 114 -3.80 -6.05 -20.29
CA VAL A 114 -3.22 -7.22 -19.59
C VAL A 114 -2.02 -7.84 -20.31
N ILE A 115 -1.93 -7.70 -21.64
CA ILE A 115 -0.80 -8.24 -22.41
C ILE A 115 0.55 -7.66 -21.97
N ALA A 116 0.60 -6.38 -21.59
CA ALA A 116 1.82 -5.71 -21.19
C ALA A 116 2.47 -6.33 -19.93
N PRO A 117 1.78 -6.41 -18.77
CA PRO A 117 2.34 -7.05 -17.58
C PRO A 117 2.65 -8.54 -17.79
N LYS A 118 1.87 -9.27 -18.62
CA LYS A 118 2.17 -10.68 -18.95
C LYS A 118 3.49 -10.84 -19.69
N MET A 119 3.78 -9.95 -20.64
CA MET A 119 5.03 -10.00 -21.38
C MET A 119 6.22 -9.66 -20.49
N VAL A 120 6.09 -8.66 -19.62
CA VAL A 120 7.10 -8.33 -18.62
C VAL A 120 7.37 -9.51 -17.68
N TYR A 121 6.31 -10.15 -17.18
CA TYR A 121 6.42 -11.36 -16.34
C TYR A 121 7.15 -12.48 -17.08
N ARG A 122 6.78 -12.74 -18.34
CA ARG A 122 7.36 -13.81 -19.17
C ARG A 122 8.86 -13.59 -19.42
N ILE A 123 9.27 -12.36 -19.73
CA ILE A 123 10.68 -12.00 -19.91
C ILE A 123 11.45 -12.07 -18.57
N GLY A 124 10.74 -11.95 -17.45
CA GLY A 124 11.31 -12.04 -16.11
C GLY A 124 12.17 -10.84 -15.75
N PHE A 125 11.96 -9.69 -16.40
CA PHE A 125 12.79 -8.50 -16.20
C PHE A 125 12.80 -8.03 -14.74
N PHE A 126 11.65 -8.08 -14.06
CA PHE A 126 11.48 -7.65 -12.66
C PHE A 126 11.42 -8.81 -11.65
N ARG A 127 11.81 -10.03 -12.05
CA ARG A 127 11.63 -11.22 -11.21
C ARG A 127 12.95 -11.72 -10.61
N PRO A 128 12.93 -12.15 -9.34
CA PRO A 128 14.04 -12.88 -8.76
C PRO A 128 14.44 -14.09 -9.61
N PRO A 129 15.72 -14.49 -9.58
CA PRO A 129 16.80 -13.91 -8.78
C PRO A 129 17.54 -12.74 -9.46
N ARG A 130 17.20 -12.42 -10.72
CA ARG A 130 17.98 -11.49 -11.55
C ARG A 130 17.37 -10.11 -11.72
N GLY A 131 16.16 -9.88 -11.23
CA GLY A 131 15.54 -8.57 -11.27
C GLY A 131 14.54 -8.33 -10.16
N SER A 132 14.17 -7.05 -10.01
CA SER A 132 13.23 -6.57 -9.00
C SER A 132 12.58 -5.27 -9.45
N SER A 133 11.44 -4.94 -8.86
CA SER A 133 10.81 -3.62 -8.92
C SER A 133 10.59 -3.09 -7.50
N LEU A 134 10.78 -1.79 -7.30
CA LEU A 134 10.42 -1.10 -6.06
C LEU A 134 9.79 0.26 -6.37
N VAL A 135 8.59 0.53 -5.88
CA VAL A 135 7.96 1.86 -5.95
C VAL A 135 8.50 2.74 -4.83
N THR A 136 8.97 3.94 -5.18
CA THR A 136 9.48 4.95 -4.25
C THR A 136 8.92 6.33 -4.58
N GLY A 137 9.16 7.28 -3.69
CA GLY A 137 8.96 8.70 -3.98
C GLY A 137 10.00 9.28 -4.96
N PRO A 138 9.91 10.59 -5.28
CA PRO A 138 8.87 11.51 -4.80
C PRO A 138 7.48 11.10 -5.29
N GLU A 139 6.48 11.27 -4.43
CA GLU A 139 5.08 11.01 -4.76
C GLU A 139 4.26 12.30 -4.76
N THR A 140 3.21 12.33 -5.59
CA THR A 140 2.21 13.41 -5.57
C THR A 140 0.83 12.81 -5.50
N HIS A 141 -0.09 13.54 -4.88
CA HIS A 141 -1.46 13.10 -4.71
C HIS A 141 -2.45 14.22 -5.03
N GLU A 142 -3.43 13.87 -5.86
CA GLU A 142 -4.65 14.60 -6.18
C GLU A 142 -5.84 13.62 -6.00
N PRO A 143 -7.09 14.09 -5.90
CA PRO A 143 -8.23 13.23 -5.58
C PRO A 143 -8.42 12.00 -6.50
N ASP A 144 -8.14 12.16 -7.80
CA ASP A 144 -8.29 11.11 -8.80
C ASP A 144 -6.96 10.68 -9.45
N ARG A 145 -5.84 11.19 -8.95
CA ARG A 145 -4.51 11.01 -9.53
C ARG A 145 -3.43 10.85 -8.46
N HIS A 146 -2.56 9.87 -8.64
CA HIS A 146 -1.40 9.70 -7.78
C HIS A 146 -0.18 9.37 -8.64
N THR A 147 1.00 9.92 -8.32
CA THR A 147 2.23 9.63 -9.07
C THR A 147 3.34 9.18 -8.15
N ALA A 148 4.18 8.26 -8.61
CA ALA A 148 5.38 7.79 -7.89
C ALA A 148 6.43 7.29 -8.90
N ILE A 149 7.58 6.84 -8.42
CA ILE A 149 8.67 6.31 -9.25
C ILE A 149 8.79 4.80 -9.08
N ILE A 150 8.73 4.05 -10.18
CA ILE A 150 9.09 2.62 -10.20
C ILE A 150 10.59 2.51 -10.47
N ASN A 151 11.33 1.96 -9.52
CA ASN A 151 12.74 1.60 -9.67
C ASN A 151 12.84 0.15 -10.09
N ALA A 152 13.47 -0.05 -11.23
CA ALA A 152 13.45 -1.30 -11.95
C ALA A 152 14.90 -1.78 -12.12
N SER A 153 15.27 -2.84 -11.42
CA SER A 153 16.66 -3.31 -11.33
C SER A 153 16.83 -4.67 -11.95
N ARG A 154 17.99 -4.90 -12.58
CA ARG A 154 18.39 -6.18 -13.16
C ARG A 154 19.87 -6.41 -12.99
N GLN A 155 20.28 -7.64 -12.67
CA GLN A 155 21.68 -8.01 -12.54
C GLN A 155 22.44 -7.70 -13.85
N GLY A 156 23.56 -6.98 -13.72
CA GLY A 156 24.41 -6.61 -14.85
C GLY A 156 23.89 -5.44 -15.69
N ALA A 157 22.85 -4.73 -15.23
CA ALA A 157 22.32 -3.53 -15.88
C ALA A 157 22.07 -2.42 -14.84
N PRO A 158 22.11 -1.14 -15.24
CA PRO A 158 21.73 -0.04 -14.35
C PRO A 158 20.24 -0.14 -13.99
N THR A 159 19.90 0.33 -12.78
CA THR A 159 18.51 0.54 -12.39
C THR A 159 17.90 1.63 -13.27
N ILE A 160 16.73 1.34 -13.85
CA ILE A 160 15.94 2.32 -14.60
C ILE A 160 14.85 2.89 -13.70
N GLN A 161 14.52 4.17 -13.90
CA GLN A 161 13.44 4.86 -13.21
C GLN A 161 12.29 5.11 -14.18
N ILE A 162 11.10 4.68 -13.80
CA ILE A 162 9.89 4.82 -14.61
C ILE A 162 8.89 5.67 -13.81
N PRO A 163 8.67 6.93 -14.18
CA PRO A 163 7.59 7.72 -13.62
C PRO A 163 6.25 7.04 -13.92
N ALA A 164 5.48 6.78 -12.88
CA ALA A 164 4.21 6.08 -12.95
C ALA A 164 3.09 6.94 -12.36
N GLU A 165 1.91 6.75 -12.92
CA GLU A 165 0.68 7.41 -12.55
C GLU A 165 -0.38 6.35 -12.31
N TRP A 166 -1.18 6.60 -11.29
CA TRP A 166 -2.36 5.85 -10.93
C TRP A 166 -3.57 6.77 -11.01
N ARG A 167 -4.66 6.23 -11.53
CA ARG A 167 -5.96 6.92 -11.62
C ARG A 167 -6.95 6.24 -10.68
N ARG A 168 -7.73 7.04 -9.95
CA ARG A 168 -8.82 6.53 -9.12
C ARG A 168 -10.07 6.34 -9.99
N ILE A 169 -10.48 5.10 -10.18
CA ILE A 169 -11.62 4.72 -11.02
C ILE A 169 -12.50 3.77 -10.20
N ASP A 170 -13.77 4.14 -10.02
CA ASP A 170 -14.74 3.37 -9.22
C ASP A 170 -14.24 3.06 -7.81
N GLY A 171 -13.61 4.04 -7.15
CA GLY A 171 -13.06 3.90 -5.79
C GLY A 171 -11.79 3.04 -5.69
N ARG A 172 -11.18 2.66 -6.82
CA ARG A 172 -9.96 1.84 -6.87
C ARG A 172 -8.84 2.56 -7.61
N TRP A 173 -7.62 2.45 -7.11
CA TRP A 173 -6.44 2.95 -7.83
C TRP A 173 -6.00 1.95 -8.89
N LYS A 174 -5.91 2.39 -10.14
CA LYS A 174 -5.46 1.61 -11.29
C LYS A 174 -4.26 2.26 -11.94
N VAL A 175 -3.31 1.48 -12.44
CA VAL A 175 -2.19 2.00 -13.22
C VAL A 175 -2.74 2.66 -14.48
N ALA A 176 -2.36 3.92 -14.70
CA ALA A 176 -2.81 4.70 -15.85
C ALA A 176 -2.32 4.08 -17.16
N SER A 177 -3.16 4.06 -18.18
CA SER A 177 -2.83 3.54 -19.51
C SER A 177 -1.63 4.26 -20.13
N LYS A 178 -1.49 5.57 -19.86
CA LYS A 178 -0.32 6.37 -20.25
C LYS A 178 0.97 5.84 -19.61
N SER A 179 0.96 5.57 -18.31
CA SER A 179 2.13 5.07 -17.58
C SER A 179 2.49 3.64 -17.96
N LEU A 180 1.49 2.78 -18.17
CA LEU A 180 1.73 1.43 -18.69
C LEU A 180 2.43 1.48 -20.06
N CYS A 181 1.94 2.34 -20.95
CA CYS A 181 2.55 2.58 -22.26
C CYS A 181 3.97 3.14 -22.18
N ASN A 182 4.21 4.08 -21.27
CA ASN A 182 5.54 4.61 -21.04
C ASN A 182 6.49 3.48 -20.59
N GLY A 183 6.06 2.65 -19.63
CA GLY A 183 6.84 1.49 -19.18
C GLY A 183 7.20 0.50 -20.31
N ILE A 184 6.24 0.16 -21.18
CA ILE A 184 6.48 -0.68 -22.37
C ILE A 184 7.58 -0.07 -23.26
N LYS A 185 7.49 1.23 -23.55
CA LYS A 185 8.47 1.94 -24.37
C LYS A 185 9.85 1.97 -23.72
N THR A 186 9.91 2.28 -22.42
CA THR A 186 11.18 2.28 -21.65
C THR A 186 11.84 0.91 -21.66
N LEU A 187 11.06 -0.17 -21.61
CA LEU A 187 11.56 -1.54 -21.67
C LEU A 187 11.84 -2.05 -23.10
N GLY A 188 11.57 -1.25 -24.14
CA GLY A 188 11.75 -1.64 -25.54
C GLY A 188 10.87 -2.81 -25.98
N LEU A 189 9.70 -2.98 -25.34
CA LEU A 189 8.80 -4.08 -25.66
C LEU A 189 7.99 -3.78 -26.93
N PRO A 190 7.88 -4.72 -27.89
CA PRO A 190 7.13 -4.51 -29.14
C PRO A 190 5.63 -4.73 -28.93
N ILE A 191 5.03 -4.00 -27.99
CA ILE A 191 3.61 -4.10 -27.64
C ILE A 191 2.92 -2.79 -28.05
N PRO A 192 1.88 -2.83 -28.91
CA PRO A 192 1.16 -1.63 -29.30
C PRO A 192 0.38 -1.06 -28.12
N CYS A 193 0.35 0.27 -28.06
CA CYS A 193 -0.34 1.05 -27.03
C CYS A 193 -1.80 1.34 -27.38
N ASN A 194 -2.58 0.30 -27.65
CA ASN A 194 -3.99 0.39 -28.11
C ASN A 194 -5.02 0.21 -26.96
N PHE A 195 -4.64 0.62 -25.76
CA PHE A 195 -5.44 0.54 -24.53
C PHE A 195 -5.48 1.87 -23.77
N GLN A 196 -5.10 2.96 -24.45
CA GLN A 196 -5.29 4.34 -24.00
C GLN A 196 -6.71 4.82 -24.30
#